data_AF-T1C4S0-F1
#
_entry.id   AF-T1C4S0-F1
#
_cell.length_a   1.000
_cell.length_b   1.000
_cell.length_c   1.000
_cell.angle_alpha   90.00
_cell.angle_beta   90.00
_cell.angle_gamma   90.00
#
_symmetry.space_group_name_H-M   'P 1'
#
loop_
_entity.id
_entity.type
_entity.pdbx_description
1 polymer ?
#
loop_
_entity_poly.entity_id
_entity_poly.type
_entity_poly.pdbx_seq_one_letter_code
_entity_poly.pdbx_strand_id
1 'polypeptide(L)'
;CQLDVGHALGSLRYAAALLGWRLGLVESPDDILGTQRKTDFIGVEPEEFDLFLEADLGQGIRGIPALEYHDWSGSANRIDSSPMYSWPIIEQVSQSTRRQSPLPSLRNTEVQDSPFCMEPEAVKTILGRRSAQKFDASYTMSQDVFFSMLHKLIPENTLPWDIWGFEHRVHPVFLFIESQEWRQAFISFREDRPYKRTISEVSFSGKKLARLFFWPKPDCRKAAKTLCCHQSIASESCFSLGMLAEFTILKSNPWRYRQLHWESGLMGQILYLEAEAAGLRGTGIGCFFDDTFHEFLGVSNHELQSVYHFTVGKPLLDSRITTLPPYSSLHSGE
;
A
#
# COMPACT_ATOMS: atom_id res chain seq x y z
N CYS A 1 10.85 3.21 -3.19
CA CYS A 1 10.40 3.39 -1.79
C CYS A 1 9.74 2.10 -1.32
N GLN A 2 9.81 1.72 -0.03
CA GLN A 2 9.21 0.45 0.45
C GLN A 2 7.68 0.42 0.28
N LEU A 3 7.00 1.58 0.32
CA LEU A 3 5.58 1.67 -0.01
C LEU A 3 5.28 1.22 -1.46
N ASP A 4 6.18 1.52 -2.41
CA ASP A 4 6.00 1.17 -3.82
C ASP A 4 5.99 -0.34 -4.03
N VAL A 5 6.75 -1.09 -3.22
CA VAL A 5 6.74 -2.56 -3.24
C VAL A 5 5.35 -3.08 -2.88
N GLY A 6 4.71 -2.49 -1.86
CA GLY A 6 3.33 -2.81 -1.51
C GLY A 6 2.34 -2.50 -2.64
N HIS A 7 2.49 -1.33 -3.28
CA HIS A 7 1.66 -0.98 -4.43
C HIS A 7 1.85 -1.94 -5.61
N ALA A 8 3.10 -2.34 -5.86
CA ALA A 8 3.47 -3.29 -6.91
C ALA A 8 2.91 -4.69 -6.62
N LEU A 9 2.98 -5.17 -5.38
CA LEU A 9 2.39 -6.44 -4.95
C LEU A 9 0.89 -6.49 -5.28
N GLY A 10 0.14 -5.47 -4.88
CA GLY A 10 -1.29 -5.38 -5.20
C GLY A 10 -1.55 -5.33 -6.70
N SER A 11 -0.82 -4.49 -7.42
CA SER A 11 -0.96 -4.31 -8.87
C SER A 11 -0.71 -5.61 -9.63
N LEU A 12 0.40 -6.28 -9.33
CA LEU A 12 0.77 -7.55 -9.94
C LEU A 12 -0.21 -8.65 -9.55
N ARG A 13 -0.70 -8.68 -8.30
CA ARG A 13 -1.66 -9.68 -7.88
C ARG A 13 -2.99 -9.57 -8.63
N TYR A 14 -3.53 -8.36 -8.79
CA TYR A 14 -4.74 -8.12 -9.59
C TYR A 14 -4.52 -8.47 -11.06
N ALA A 15 -3.38 -8.08 -11.64
CA ALA A 15 -3.05 -8.43 -13.03
C ALA A 15 -2.94 -9.95 -13.23
N ALA A 16 -2.24 -10.65 -12.33
CA ALA A 16 -2.14 -12.11 -12.34
C ALA A 16 -3.53 -12.75 -12.26
N ALA A 17 -4.42 -12.27 -11.38
CA ALA A 17 -5.78 -12.77 -11.27
C ALA A 17 -6.56 -12.63 -12.58
N LEU A 18 -6.46 -11.46 -13.23
CA LEU A 18 -7.09 -11.23 -14.53
C LEU A 18 -6.55 -12.14 -15.62
N LEU A 19 -5.28 -12.55 -15.54
CA LEU A 19 -4.63 -13.50 -16.45
C LEU A 19 -4.85 -14.97 -16.07
N GLY A 20 -5.56 -15.24 -14.97
CA GLY A 20 -5.82 -16.60 -14.48
C GLY A 20 -4.61 -17.24 -13.78
N TRP A 21 -3.65 -16.42 -13.39
CA TRP A 21 -2.43 -16.83 -12.71
C TRP A 21 -2.57 -16.59 -11.21
N ARG A 22 -1.85 -17.41 -10.45
CA ARG A 22 -1.58 -17.15 -9.04
C ARG A 22 -0.24 -16.44 -8.91
N LEU A 23 -0.05 -15.71 -7.81
CA LEU A 23 1.19 -15.00 -7.52
C LEU A 23 1.58 -15.30 -6.08
N GLY A 24 2.81 -15.76 -5.86
CA GLY A 24 3.32 -16.10 -4.54
C GLY A 24 4.64 -15.40 -4.23
N LEU A 25 4.83 -15.00 -2.96
CA LEU A 25 6.13 -14.58 -2.49
C LEU A 25 7.03 -15.80 -2.36
N VAL A 26 8.23 -15.71 -2.94
CA VAL A 26 9.20 -16.80 -2.91
C VAL A 26 10.49 -16.34 -2.24
N GLU A 27 11.09 -17.28 -1.51
CA GLU A 27 12.43 -17.08 -0.97
C GLU A 27 13.49 -17.21 -2.06
N SER A 28 14.52 -16.40 -1.91
CA SER A 28 15.75 -16.51 -2.67
C SER A 28 16.91 -15.95 -1.84
N PRO A 29 18.12 -16.47 -2.06
CA PRO A 29 19.33 -15.70 -1.84
C PRO A 29 19.26 -14.35 -2.58
N ASP A 30 19.63 -13.26 -1.89
CA ASP A 30 19.62 -11.89 -2.45
C ASP A 30 20.65 -11.72 -3.59
N ASP A 31 21.63 -12.64 -3.71
CA ASP A 31 22.76 -12.55 -4.63
C ASP A 31 22.47 -13.05 -6.05
N ILE A 32 21.32 -13.68 -6.30
CA ILE A 32 20.95 -14.19 -7.63
C ILE A 32 20.88 -13.08 -8.69
N LEU A 33 20.46 -11.87 -8.30
CA LEU A 33 20.41 -10.71 -9.20
C LEU A 33 21.76 -9.99 -9.31
N GLY A 34 22.71 -10.33 -8.44
CA GLY A 34 24.03 -9.71 -8.41
C GLY A 34 24.07 -8.28 -7.90
N THR A 35 23.04 -7.83 -7.19
CA THR A 35 22.99 -6.53 -6.48
C THR A 35 24.12 -6.38 -5.45
N GLN A 36 24.75 -7.49 -5.04
CA GLN A 36 25.90 -7.51 -4.13
C GLN A 36 27.26 -7.27 -4.83
N ARG A 37 27.31 -7.23 -6.17
CA ARG A 37 28.54 -7.00 -6.94
C ARG A 37 28.97 -5.53 -6.84
N LYS A 38 29.65 -5.17 -5.75
CA LYS A 38 30.09 -3.79 -5.45
C LYS A 38 30.85 -3.11 -6.58
N THR A 39 31.57 -3.87 -7.41
CA THR A 39 32.30 -3.35 -8.58
C THR A 39 31.38 -2.74 -9.63
N ASP A 40 30.15 -3.25 -9.74
CA ASP A 40 29.18 -2.81 -10.74
C ASP A 40 28.57 -1.45 -10.37
N PHE A 41 28.70 -1.05 -9.10
CA PHE A 41 28.11 0.16 -8.52
C PHE A 41 29.15 1.22 -8.12
N ILE A 42 30.39 1.14 -8.64
CA ILE A 42 31.42 2.15 -8.34
C ILE A 42 31.01 3.50 -8.93
N GLY A 43 30.89 4.52 -8.08
CA GLY A 43 30.57 5.89 -8.50
C GLY A 43 29.09 6.12 -8.84
N VAL A 44 28.23 5.16 -8.55
CA VAL A 44 26.78 5.22 -8.74
C VAL A 44 26.05 4.70 -7.49
N GLU A 45 24.74 4.87 -7.45
CA GLU A 45 23.89 4.41 -6.36
C GLU A 45 23.78 2.87 -6.34
N PRO A 46 23.85 2.20 -5.17
CA PRO A 46 23.65 0.76 -5.08
C PRO A 46 22.19 0.38 -5.37
N GLU A 47 21.99 -0.84 -5.86
CA GLU A 47 20.67 -1.44 -5.99
C GLU A 47 20.32 -2.27 -4.75
N GLU A 48 19.07 -2.15 -4.30
CA GLU A 48 18.55 -2.90 -3.15
C GLU A 48 17.53 -3.92 -3.62
N PHE A 49 17.73 -5.17 -3.17
CA PHE A 49 16.73 -6.21 -3.32
C PHE A 49 15.68 -6.12 -2.20
N ASP A 50 14.41 -6.33 -2.55
CA ASP A 50 13.30 -6.35 -1.60
C ASP A 50 12.64 -7.74 -1.52
N LEU A 51 12.12 -8.26 -2.63
CA LEU A 51 11.45 -9.57 -2.68
C LEU A 51 11.41 -10.16 -4.08
N PHE A 52 11.08 -11.45 -4.16
CA PHE A 52 10.73 -12.13 -5.40
C PHE A 52 9.28 -12.58 -5.40
N LEU A 53 8.72 -12.64 -6.61
CA LEU A 53 7.38 -13.14 -6.88
C LEU A 53 7.47 -14.22 -7.95
N GLU A 54 6.81 -15.34 -7.70
CA GLU A 54 6.61 -16.39 -8.69
C GLU A 54 5.16 -16.35 -9.18
N ALA A 55 4.98 -16.28 -10.50
CA ALA A 55 3.69 -16.45 -11.13
C ALA A 55 3.43 -17.94 -11.38
N ASP A 56 2.41 -18.48 -10.73
CA ASP A 56 1.96 -19.86 -10.94
C ASP A 56 0.92 -19.89 -12.07
N LEU A 57 1.32 -20.55 -13.17
CA LEU A 57 0.54 -20.74 -14.39
C LEU A 57 -0.26 -22.06 -14.40
N GLY A 58 -0.55 -22.63 -13.23
CA GLY A 58 -1.20 -23.94 -13.05
C GLY A 58 -0.25 -25.08 -12.67
N GLN A 59 0.97 -24.76 -12.25
CA GLN A 59 2.03 -25.70 -11.89
C GLN A 59 2.35 -25.74 -10.38
N GLY A 60 1.74 -24.84 -9.61
CA GLY A 60 2.09 -24.54 -8.22
C GLY A 60 3.30 -23.61 -8.12
N ILE A 61 3.39 -22.89 -7.00
CA ILE A 61 4.57 -22.11 -6.61
C ILE A 61 5.66 -23.09 -6.16
N ARG A 62 6.83 -23.06 -6.82
CA ARG A 62 7.94 -24.01 -6.61
C ARG A 62 9.18 -23.37 -5.99
N GLY A 63 9.21 -22.05 -5.90
CA GLY A 63 10.38 -21.28 -5.50
C GLY A 63 11.32 -21.00 -6.67
N ILE A 64 12.36 -20.22 -6.39
CA ILE A 64 13.35 -19.86 -7.41
C ILE A 64 14.30 -21.04 -7.63
N PRO A 65 14.47 -21.53 -8.88
CA PRO A 65 15.46 -22.56 -9.16
C PRO A 65 16.86 -22.02 -8.85
N ALA A 66 17.80 -22.93 -8.55
CA ALA A 66 19.20 -22.55 -8.45
C ALA A 66 19.66 -22.01 -9.82
N LEU A 67 19.80 -20.69 -9.93
CA LEU A 67 20.25 -20.01 -11.14
C LEU A 67 21.75 -19.74 -10.99
N GLU A 68 22.57 -20.41 -11.80
CA GLU A 68 23.95 -20.00 -12.01
C GLU A 68 24.01 -19.03 -13.20
N TYR A 69 24.07 -17.73 -12.92
CA TYR A 69 24.27 -16.71 -13.94
C TYR A 69 25.75 -16.64 -14.30
N HIS A 70 26.12 -17.20 -15.46
CA HIS A 70 27.50 -17.18 -15.96
C HIS A 70 27.79 -16.01 -16.90
N ASP A 71 26.77 -15.38 -17.50
CA ASP A 71 26.92 -14.37 -18.56
C ASP A 71 26.27 -13.01 -18.19
N TRP A 72 26.65 -12.41 -17.05
CA TRP A 72 26.19 -11.06 -16.70
C TRP A 72 26.81 -10.01 -17.63
N SER A 73 25.98 -9.09 -18.14
CA SER A 73 26.41 -7.97 -18.98
C SER A 73 25.75 -6.66 -18.55
N GLY A 74 26.51 -5.57 -18.54
CA GLY A 74 26.03 -4.23 -18.20
C GLY A 74 26.79 -3.62 -17.00
N SER A 75 26.67 -2.32 -16.84
CA SER A 75 27.18 -1.56 -15.69
C SER A 75 26.06 -0.68 -15.15
N ALA A 76 25.98 -0.51 -13.83
CA ALA A 76 24.96 0.35 -13.25
C ALA A 76 25.17 1.81 -13.71
N ASN A 77 24.08 2.47 -14.08
CA ASN A 77 24.09 3.88 -14.47
C ASN A 77 23.74 4.77 -13.29
N ARG A 78 24.32 5.97 -13.24
CA ARG A 78 24.00 6.97 -12.23
C ARG A 78 22.58 7.49 -12.42
N ILE A 79 21.80 7.58 -11.34
CA ILE A 79 20.42 8.10 -11.37
C ILE A 79 20.44 9.63 -11.44
N ASP A 80 21.15 10.28 -10.51
CA ASP A 80 21.25 11.74 -10.46
C ASP A 80 22.73 12.18 -10.49
N SER A 81 23.10 12.99 -11.48
CA SER A 81 24.45 13.52 -11.59
C SER A 81 24.81 14.59 -10.56
N SER A 82 23.82 15.18 -9.90
CA SER A 82 24.00 16.29 -8.97
C SER A 82 22.93 16.25 -7.87
N PRO A 83 22.96 15.24 -6.98
CA PRO A 83 21.99 15.12 -5.91
C PRO A 83 22.05 16.35 -5.00
N MET A 84 20.89 17.00 -4.83
CA MET A 84 20.78 18.25 -4.07
C MET A 84 21.04 18.06 -2.57
N TYR A 85 20.71 16.89 -2.03
CA TYR A 85 20.82 16.58 -0.60
C TYR A 85 21.30 15.14 -0.37
N SER A 86 22.13 14.94 0.66
CA SER A 86 22.54 13.62 1.13
C SER A 86 21.73 13.24 2.38
N TRP A 87 21.15 12.04 2.36
CA TRP A 87 20.33 11.50 3.46
C TRP A 87 20.94 10.19 3.98
N PRO A 88 22.05 10.22 4.74
CA PRO A 88 22.74 9.01 5.19
C PRO A 88 21.86 8.05 5.99
N ILE A 89 20.83 8.58 6.65
CA ILE A 89 19.85 7.78 7.41
C ILE A 89 19.10 6.78 6.52
N ILE A 90 18.87 7.08 5.23
CA ILE A 90 18.19 6.16 4.30
C ILE A 90 19.04 4.90 4.12
N GLU A 91 20.34 5.07 3.91
CA GLU A 91 21.28 3.95 3.78
C GLU A 91 21.38 3.15 5.08
N GLN A 92 21.45 3.83 6.23
CA GLN A 92 21.49 3.17 7.54
C GLN A 92 20.23 2.34 7.80
N VAL A 93 19.04 2.88 7.47
CA VAL A 93 17.78 2.15 7.58
C VAL A 93 17.75 0.99 6.59
N SER A 94 18.19 1.19 5.35
CA SER A 94 18.26 0.13 4.34
C SER A 94 19.07 -1.06 4.86
N GLN A 95 20.31 -0.82 5.31
CA GLN A 95 21.21 -1.83 5.86
C GLN A 95 20.65 -2.50 7.11
N SER A 96 20.11 -1.71 8.05
CA SER A 96 19.57 -2.21 9.31
C SER A 96 18.31 -3.05 9.13
N THR A 97 17.60 -2.88 8.02
CA THR A 97 16.35 -3.57 7.71
C THR A 97 16.52 -4.66 6.64
N ARG A 98 17.76 -4.95 6.21
CA ARG A 98 18.02 -6.13 5.37
C ARG A 98 17.69 -7.40 6.15
N ARG A 99 17.06 -8.35 5.47
CA ARG A 99 16.69 -9.62 6.05
C ARG A 99 17.96 -10.49 6.18
N GLN A 100 18.22 -11.02 7.38
CA GLN A 100 19.39 -11.87 7.65
C GLN A 100 19.05 -13.36 7.78
N SER A 101 17.76 -13.69 7.78
CA SER A 101 17.24 -15.05 7.95
C SER A 101 16.25 -15.37 6.83
N PRO A 102 15.95 -16.65 6.57
CA PRO A 102 14.84 -17.04 5.70
C PRO A 102 13.53 -16.35 6.09
N LEU A 103 12.60 -16.24 5.15
CA LEU A 103 11.26 -15.78 5.48
C LEU A 103 10.67 -16.74 6.53
N PRO A 104 9.92 -16.21 7.50
CA PRO A 104 9.09 -17.09 8.32
C PRO A 104 8.16 -17.86 7.40
N SER A 105 7.81 -19.10 7.78
CA SER A 105 6.80 -19.88 7.06
C SER A 105 5.56 -19.01 6.84
N LEU A 106 5.30 -18.67 5.58
CA LEU A 106 4.14 -17.89 5.20
C LEU A 106 2.90 -18.69 5.59
N ARG A 107 1.84 -18.01 6.02
CA ARG A 107 0.55 -18.69 6.18
C ARG A 107 0.15 -19.19 4.80
N ASN A 108 -0.03 -20.51 4.66
CA ASN A 108 -0.64 -21.09 3.47
C ASN A 108 -2.08 -20.57 3.40
N THR A 109 -2.28 -19.52 2.62
CA THR A 109 -3.60 -19.10 2.19
C THR A 109 -4.06 -20.12 1.17
N GLU A 110 -4.95 -21.05 1.56
CA GLU A 110 -5.69 -21.86 0.58
C GLU A 110 -6.52 -20.88 -0.26
N VAL A 111 -5.94 -20.41 -1.37
CA VAL A 111 -6.58 -19.44 -2.24
C VAL A 111 -7.82 -20.11 -2.83
N GLN A 112 -8.99 -19.51 -2.64
CA GLN A 112 -10.17 -19.95 -3.37
C GLN A 112 -9.90 -19.74 -4.85
N ASP A 113 -9.97 -20.82 -5.63
CA ASP A 113 -9.96 -20.73 -7.09
C ASP A 113 -11.13 -19.88 -7.55
N SER A 114 -10.84 -18.62 -7.86
CA SER A 114 -11.80 -17.78 -8.55
C SER A 114 -11.79 -18.22 -10.01
N PRO A 115 -12.96 -18.53 -10.61
CA PRO A 115 -13.01 -18.88 -12.01
C PRO A 115 -12.44 -17.72 -12.83
N PHE A 116 -11.43 -18.02 -13.64
CA PHE A 116 -10.82 -17.05 -14.55
C PHE A 116 -11.89 -16.36 -15.40
N CYS A 117 -11.94 -15.04 -15.30
CA CYS A 117 -12.73 -14.20 -16.18
C CYS A 117 -12.02 -12.86 -16.36
N MET A 118 -11.54 -12.61 -17.58
CA MET A 118 -11.13 -11.27 -17.97
C MET A 118 -12.34 -10.34 -17.88
N GLU A 119 -12.32 -9.45 -16.88
CA GLU A 119 -13.38 -8.48 -16.64
C GLU A 119 -12.96 -7.13 -17.26
N PRO A 120 -13.61 -6.67 -18.35
CA PRO A 120 -13.17 -5.48 -19.08
C PRO A 120 -13.13 -4.21 -18.23
N GLU A 121 -14.06 -4.03 -17.27
CA GLU A 121 -14.07 -2.85 -16.42
C GLU A 121 -12.90 -2.86 -15.42
N ALA A 122 -12.51 -4.03 -14.89
CA ALA A 122 -11.34 -4.19 -14.05
C ALA A 122 -10.04 -3.88 -14.82
N VAL A 123 -9.90 -4.38 -16.05
CA VAL A 123 -8.77 -4.06 -16.93
C VAL A 123 -8.68 -2.55 -17.16
N LYS A 124 -9.80 -1.93 -17.53
CA LYS A 124 -9.90 -0.48 -17.75
C LYS A 124 -9.59 0.32 -16.48
N THR A 125 -10.05 -0.13 -15.33
CA THR A 125 -9.78 0.48 -14.03
C THR A 125 -8.29 0.43 -13.70
N ILE A 126 -7.67 -0.74 -13.83
CA ILE A 126 -6.24 -0.93 -13.51
C ILE A 126 -5.35 -0.10 -14.44
N LEU A 127 -5.56 -0.17 -15.75
CA LEU A 127 -4.77 0.57 -16.74
C LEU A 127 -5.06 2.09 -16.71
N GLY A 128 -6.30 2.45 -16.37
CA GLY A 128 -6.78 3.82 -16.27
C GLY A 128 -6.45 4.53 -14.95
N ARG A 129 -6.07 3.79 -13.91
CA ARG A 129 -5.82 4.34 -12.56
C ARG A 129 -4.80 5.48 -12.61
N ARG A 130 -5.12 6.60 -11.96
CA ARG A 130 -4.24 7.77 -11.77
C ARG A 130 -4.38 8.35 -10.37
N SER A 131 -3.30 8.92 -9.86
CA SER A 131 -3.33 9.62 -8.57
C SER A 131 -4.00 10.98 -8.73
N ALA A 132 -4.93 11.31 -7.83
CA ALA A 132 -5.58 12.59 -7.83
C ALA A 132 -4.58 13.73 -7.60
N GLN A 133 -4.73 14.83 -8.35
CA GLN A 133 -3.94 16.06 -8.16
C GLN A 133 -4.72 17.13 -7.41
N LYS A 134 -6.06 17.06 -7.47
CA LYS A 134 -6.98 17.98 -6.80
C LYS A 134 -8.36 17.32 -6.68
N PHE A 135 -9.13 17.74 -5.68
CA PHE A 135 -10.51 17.29 -5.48
C PHE A 135 -11.54 18.42 -5.57
N ASP A 136 -12.77 18.05 -5.89
CA ASP A 136 -13.95 18.89 -5.70
C ASP A 136 -14.38 18.78 -4.24
N ALA A 137 -14.06 19.82 -3.45
CA ALA A 137 -14.32 19.87 -2.02
C ALA A 137 -15.82 19.93 -1.66
N SER A 138 -16.71 20.13 -2.64
CA SER A 138 -18.16 20.11 -2.44
C SER A 138 -18.78 18.71 -2.57
N TYR A 139 -18.03 17.76 -3.13
CA TYR A 139 -18.53 16.41 -3.35
C TYR A 139 -18.57 15.61 -2.04
N THR A 140 -19.74 15.05 -1.76
CA THR A 140 -19.95 14.14 -0.62
C THR A 140 -20.11 12.70 -1.12
N MET A 141 -19.25 11.81 -0.61
CA MET A 141 -19.32 10.37 -0.89
C MET A 141 -20.45 9.72 -0.07
N SER A 142 -21.16 8.77 -0.67
CA SER A 142 -22.17 7.99 0.05
C SER A 142 -21.54 6.99 1.03
N GLN A 143 -22.29 6.60 2.05
CA GLN A 143 -21.82 5.60 3.01
C GLN A 143 -21.60 4.23 2.36
N ASP A 144 -22.47 3.82 1.44
CA ASP A 144 -22.34 2.54 0.75
C ASP A 144 -21.03 2.44 -0.02
N VAL A 145 -20.61 3.53 -0.68
CA VAL A 145 -19.33 3.61 -1.37
C VAL A 145 -18.17 3.48 -0.38
N PHE A 146 -18.23 4.20 0.74
CA PHE A 146 -17.21 4.08 1.79
C PHE A 146 -17.11 2.67 2.37
N PHE A 147 -18.24 2.06 2.74
CA PHE A 147 -18.27 0.73 3.32
C PHE A 147 -17.86 -0.35 2.32
N SER A 148 -18.14 -0.16 1.02
CA SER A 148 -17.62 -1.01 -0.04
C SER A 148 -16.08 -0.97 -0.11
N MET A 149 -15.47 0.22 -0.11
CA MET A 149 -14.01 0.36 -0.06
C MET A 149 -13.43 -0.23 1.22
N LEU A 150 -14.09 0.01 2.36
CA LEU A 150 -13.64 -0.50 3.65
C LEU A 150 -13.67 -2.04 3.68
N HIS A 151 -14.73 -2.66 3.16
CA HIS A 151 -14.83 -4.10 3.10
C HIS A 151 -13.64 -4.74 2.36
N LYS A 152 -13.08 -4.05 1.37
CA LYS A 152 -11.92 -4.52 0.59
C LYS A 152 -10.59 -4.36 1.32
N LEU A 153 -10.52 -3.45 2.29
CA LEU A 153 -9.35 -3.31 3.17
C LEU A 153 -9.30 -4.35 4.28
N ILE A 154 -10.38 -5.11 4.50
CA ILE A 154 -10.38 -6.17 5.50
C ILE A 154 -9.49 -7.29 4.97
N PRO A 155 -8.49 -7.69 5.75
CA PRO A 155 -7.61 -8.77 5.37
C PRO A 155 -8.32 -10.13 5.46
N GLU A 156 -9.04 -10.47 4.40
CA GLU A 156 -9.57 -11.80 4.15
C GLU A 156 -8.65 -12.57 3.19
N ASN A 157 -8.82 -13.88 3.06
CA ASN A 157 -8.12 -14.66 2.04
C ASN A 157 -8.74 -14.46 0.64
N THR A 158 -8.74 -13.22 0.16
CA THR A 158 -9.32 -12.77 -1.11
C THR A 158 -8.38 -11.79 -1.82
N LEU A 159 -8.60 -11.51 -3.10
CA LEU A 159 -7.77 -10.58 -3.86
C LEU A 159 -7.76 -9.17 -3.25
N PRO A 160 -6.60 -8.50 -3.10
CA PRO A 160 -5.25 -8.98 -3.35
C PRO A 160 -4.56 -9.51 -2.07
N TRP A 161 -5.27 -9.57 -0.94
CA TRP A 161 -4.76 -10.02 0.36
C TRP A 161 -4.32 -11.48 0.39
N ASP A 162 -4.80 -12.29 -0.54
CA ASP A 162 -4.38 -13.69 -0.71
C ASP A 162 -2.87 -13.85 -1.01
N ILE A 163 -2.21 -12.80 -1.50
CA ILE A 163 -0.74 -12.73 -1.63
C ILE A 163 -0.03 -12.46 -0.30
N TRP A 164 -0.74 -11.91 0.69
CA TRP A 164 -0.15 -11.44 1.93
C TRP A 164 -0.12 -12.55 2.98
N GLY A 165 0.91 -13.40 2.90
CA GLY A 165 1.11 -14.52 3.82
C GLY A 165 1.55 -14.16 5.26
N PHE A 166 1.54 -12.88 5.63
CA PHE A 166 1.97 -12.38 6.93
C PHE A 166 0.79 -11.99 7.82
N GLU A 167 1.03 -11.90 9.13
CA GLU A 167 0.06 -11.33 10.05
C GLU A 167 -0.11 -9.82 9.78
N HIS A 168 -1.36 -9.37 9.72
CA HIS A 168 -1.71 -7.98 9.46
C HIS A 168 -1.45 -7.10 10.67
N ARG A 169 -0.67 -6.04 10.48
CA ARG A 169 -0.15 -5.18 11.56
C ARG A 169 -0.24 -3.70 11.25
N VAL A 170 -0.95 -3.34 10.19
CA VAL A 170 -1.22 -1.95 9.81
C VAL A 170 -2.69 -1.62 10.03
N HIS A 171 -2.97 -0.48 10.66
CA HIS A 171 -4.29 -0.10 11.14
C HIS A 171 -4.65 1.31 10.63
N PRO A 172 -5.64 1.45 9.74
CA PRO A 172 -6.00 2.74 9.17
C PRO A 172 -6.87 3.55 10.14
N VAL A 173 -6.61 4.85 10.21
CA VAL A 173 -7.40 5.83 10.95
C VAL A 173 -7.97 6.83 9.97
N PHE A 174 -9.27 6.76 9.73
CA PHE A 174 -10.00 7.63 8.81
C PHE A 174 -10.41 8.93 9.49
N LEU A 175 -10.25 10.03 8.77
CA LEU A 175 -10.74 11.37 9.08
C LEU A 175 -11.73 11.75 7.99
N PHE A 176 -13.02 11.77 8.31
CA PHE A 176 -14.07 12.13 7.36
C PHE A 176 -14.19 13.65 7.28
N ILE A 177 -13.97 14.18 6.08
CA ILE A 177 -14.01 15.61 5.81
C ILE A 177 -15.45 16.09 5.72
N GLU A 178 -16.32 15.29 5.09
CA GLU A 178 -17.74 15.59 4.94
C GLU A 178 -18.59 14.33 5.12
N SER A 179 -19.12 14.15 6.34
CA SER A 179 -20.08 13.11 6.66
C SER A 179 -21.12 13.62 7.66
N GLN A 180 -22.38 13.23 7.43
CA GLN A 180 -23.53 13.65 8.25
C GLN A 180 -23.60 12.90 9.59
N GLU A 181 -23.00 11.70 9.64
CA GLU A 181 -23.08 10.80 10.79
C GLU A 181 -21.75 10.67 11.54
N TRP A 182 -20.62 10.55 10.82
CA TRP A 182 -19.31 10.21 11.38
C TRP A 182 -18.27 11.29 11.06
N ARG A 183 -17.26 11.49 11.93
CA ARG A 183 -16.14 12.40 11.62
C ARG A 183 -14.76 11.74 11.67
N GLN A 184 -14.61 10.64 12.40
CA GLN A 184 -13.39 9.83 12.40
C GLN A 184 -13.74 8.35 12.63
N ALA A 185 -12.92 7.44 12.11
CA ALA A 185 -13.01 6.01 12.40
C ALA A 185 -11.61 5.38 12.52
N PHE A 186 -11.33 4.71 13.65
CA PHE A 186 -10.15 3.84 13.77
C PHE A 186 -10.52 2.40 13.49
N ILE A 187 -9.68 1.67 12.76
CA ILE A 187 -9.91 0.28 12.38
C ILE A 187 -8.79 -0.58 12.92
N SER A 188 -9.13 -1.47 13.86
CA SER A 188 -8.22 -2.51 14.33
C SER A 188 -8.52 -3.83 13.64
N PHE A 189 -7.51 -4.40 12.97
CA PHE A 189 -7.56 -5.76 12.42
C PHE A 189 -7.14 -6.83 13.43
N ARG A 190 -6.75 -6.43 14.66
CA ARG A 190 -6.45 -7.34 15.77
C ARG A 190 -7.57 -7.34 16.80
N GLU A 191 -8.00 -8.55 17.19
CA GLU A 191 -9.01 -8.74 18.22
C GLU A 191 -8.46 -8.61 19.63
N ASP A 192 -7.18 -8.98 19.83
CA ASP A 192 -6.52 -9.17 21.13
C ASP A 192 -5.91 -7.89 21.74
N ARG A 193 -5.88 -6.78 21.00
CA ARG A 193 -5.39 -5.49 21.50
C ARG A 193 -6.56 -4.68 22.11
N PRO A 194 -6.56 -4.37 23.41
CA PRO A 194 -7.59 -3.55 24.04
C PRO A 194 -7.32 -2.07 23.74
N TYR A 195 -7.80 -1.57 22.60
CA TYR A 195 -7.92 -0.13 22.39
C TYR A 195 -9.01 0.39 23.33
N LYS A 196 -8.63 1.23 24.31
CA LYS A 196 -9.44 1.66 25.48
C LYS A 196 -10.67 2.54 25.16
N ARG A 197 -11.29 2.45 23.97
CA ARG A 197 -12.41 3.32 23.57
C ARG A 197 -13.62 2.52 23.12
N THR A 198 -14.79 3.17 23.09
CA THR A 198 -16.08 2.57 22.75
C THR A 198 -16.00 1.81 21.42
N ILE A 199 -16.20 0.49 21.48
CA ILE A 199 -16.20 -0.39 20.32
C ILE A 199 -17.61 -0.36 19.75
N SER A 200 -17.75 0.06 18.50
CA SER A 200 -18.96 -0.23 17.73
C SER A 200 -18.59 -1.34 16.75
N GLU A 201 -19.18 -2.52 16.92
CA GLU A 201 -19.10 -3.55 15.89
C GLU A 201 -19.98 -3.11 14.71
N VAL A 202 -19.36 -2.79 13.58
CA VAL A 202 -20.11 -2.49 12.36
C VAL A 202 -20.11 -3.74 11.49
N SER A 203 -21.32 -4.14 11.09
CA SER A 203 -21.53 -5.16 10.08
C SER A 203 -22.03 -4.50 8.81
N PHE A 204 -21.50 -4.92 7.66
CA PHE A 204 -21.97 -4.50 6.35
C PHE A 204 -22.17 -5.73 5.49
N SER A 205 -23.31 -5.81 4.80
CA SER A 205 -23.68 -6.97 3.99
C SER A 205 -23.58 -8.32 4.74
N GLY A 206 -23.90 -8.33 6.03
CA GLY A 206 -23.86 -9.52 6.89
C GLY A 206 -22.47 -9.94 7.37
N LYS A 207 -21.40 -9.23 7.01
CA LYS A 207 -20.03 -9.48 7.48
C LYS A 207 -19.59 -8.46 8.52
N LYS A 208 -18.94 -8.92 9.59
CA LYS A 208 -18.32 -8.07 10.61
C LYS A 208 -17.08 -7.41 10.02
N LEU A 209 -17.09 -6.09 9.88
CA LEU A 209 -16.06 -5.39 9.10
C LEU A 209 -14.74 -5.24 9.86
N ALA A 210 -14.79 -4.90 11.16
CA ALA A 210 -13.65 -4.77 12.07
C ALA A 210 -14.16 -4.17 13.39
N ARG A 211 -13.26 -4.01 14.37
CA ARG A 211 -13.51 -3.10 15.51
C ARG A 211 -13.34 -1.67 15.05
N LEU A 212 -14.45 -0.95 14.91
CA LEU A 212 -14.51 0.45 14.52
C LEU A 212 -14.72 1.33 15.75
N PHE A 213 -13.91 2.38 15.85
CA PHE A 213 -14.03 3.37 16.92
C PHE A 213 -14.36 4.71 16.30
N PHE A 214 -15.57 5.19 16.55
CA PHE A 214 -16.02 6.51 16.10
C PHE A 214 -15.79 7.56 17.18
N TRP A 215 -15.38 8.75 16.75
CA TRP A 215 -15.34 9.93 17.63
C TRP A 215 -16.56 10.84 17.37
N PRO A 216 -17.12 11.47 18.42
CA PRO A 216 -18.06 12.59 18.29
C PRO A 216 -17.47 13.71 17.41
N LYS A 217 -18.28 14.65 16.91
CA LYS A 217 -18.00 15.51 15.74
C LYS A 217 -17.09 16.76 15.97
N PRO A 218 -15.75 16.72 15.84
CA PRO A 218 -14.99 17.89 15.41
C PRO A 218 -14.82 17.87 13.89
N ASP A 219 -14.86 19.05 13.27
CA ASP A 219 -14.47 19.21 11.87
C ASP A 219 -12.99 18.79 11.70
N CYS A 220 -12.76 17.78 10.88
CA CYS A 220 -11.43 17.23 10.63
C CYS A 220 -10.71 17.90 9.47
N ARG A 221 -11.31 18.86 8.73
CA ARG A 221 -10.67 19.53 7.57
C ARG A 221 -9.34 20.16 7.93
N LYS A 222 -9.31 20.97 9.00
CA LYS A 222 -8.08 21.62 9.46
C LYS A 222 -7.04 20.61 9.92
N ALA A 223 -7.47 19.58 10.66
CA ALA A 223 -6.59 18.51 11.11
C ALA A 223 -5.98 17.76 9.93
N ALA A 224 -6.80 17.27 8.99
CA ALA A 224 -6.36 16.57 7.79
C ALA A 224 -5.32 17.37 7.00
N LYS A 225 -5.57 18.67 6.78
CA LYS A 225 -4.61 19.55 6.12
C LYS A 225 -3.28 19.61 6.87
N THR A 226 -3.32 19.94 8.17
CA THR A 226 -2.11 20.07 8.98
C THR A 226 -1.33 18.76 9.03
N LEU A 227 -2.00 17.65 9.36
CA LEU A 227 -1.39 16.32 9.47
C LEU A 227 -0.68 15.90 8.18
N CYS A 228 -1.22 16.27 7.02
CA CYS A 228 -0.63 16.00 5.71
C CYS A 228 0.30 17.12 5.22
N CYS A 229 1.17 17.67 6.06
CA CYS A 229 2.12 18.75 5.69
C CYS A 229 1.46 19.98 5.03
N HIS A 230 0.29 20.41 5.53
CA HIS A 230 -0.51 21.52 4.98
C HIS A 230 -1.02 21.35 3.54
N GLN A 231 -1.00 20.13 2.99
CA GLN A 231 -1.48 19.84 1.64
C GLN A 231 -3.02 19.92 1.58
N SER A 232 -3.56 20.78 0.71
CA SER A 232 -5.01 21.01 0.62
C SER A 232 -5.79 19.77 0.20
N ILE A 233 -5.17 18.89 -0.59
CA ILE A 233 -5.79 17.67 -1.12
C ILE A 233 -6.35 16.77 -0.01
N ALA A 234 -5.72 16.73 1.16
CA ALA A 234 -6.24 15.99 2.30
C ALA A 234 -7.55 16.59 2.84
N SER A 235 -7.63 17.92 2.93
CA SER A 235 -8.82 18.64 3.44
C SER A 235 -9.91 18.90 2.41
N GLU A 236 -9.63 18.70 1.12
CA GLU A 236 -10.58 18.84 0.01
C GLU A 236 -11.16 17.49 -0.42
N SER A 237 -10.79 16.42 0.27
CA SER A 237 -11.21 15.05 -0.03
C SER A 237 -12.56 14.69 0.60
N CYS A 238 -13.06 13.49 0.33
CA CYS A 238 -14.17 12.92 1.10
C CYS A 238 -13.67 12.37 2.44
N PHE A 239 -12.51 11.70 2.42
CA PHE A 239 -11.76 11.32 3.61
C PHE A 239 -10.24 11.37 3.37
N SER A 240 -9.51 11.63 4.44
CA SER A 240 -8.09 11.33 4.57
C SER A 240 -7.90 10.22 5.60
N LEU A 241 -6.81 9.48 5.53
CA LEU A 241 -6.44 8.52 6.56
C LEU A 241 -4.94 8.50 6.80
N GLY A 242 -4.56 8.14 8.03
CA GLY A 242 -3.21 7.74 8.37
C GLY A 242 -3.18 6.26 8.74
N MET A 243 -2.12 5.55 8.36
CA MET A 243 -1.91 4.14 8.64
C MET A 243 -0.91 3.99 9.78
N LEU A 244 -1.34 3.35 10.87
CA LEU A 244 -0.53 3.06 12.05
C LEU A 244 -0.01 1.62 12.00
N ALA A 245 1.29 1.42 12.10
CA ALA A 245 1.93 0.11 12.07
C ALA A 245 2.47 -0.30 13.45
N GLU A 246 2.38 -1.57 13.81
CA GLU A 246 2.92 -2.11 15.07
C GLU A 246 4.46 -2.21 15.07
N PHE A 247 5.15 -1.24 15.66
CA PHE A 247 6.61 -1.19 15.72
C PHE A 247 7.24 -2.05 16.83
N THR A 248 6.43 -2.62 17.72
CA THR A 248 6.91 -3.50 18.79
C THR A 248 7.70 -4.71 18.29
N ILE A 249 7.46 -5.16 17.06
CA ILE A 249 8.14 -6.31 16.45
C ILE A 249 9.53 -5.98 15.89
N LEU A 250 9.86 -4.69 15.70
CA LEU A 250 11.08 -4.28 15.01
C LEU A 250 12.33 -4.57 15.84
N LYS A 251 12.23 -4.51 17.17
CA LYS A 251 13.37 -4.74 18.07
C LYS A 251 13.99 -6.13 17.90
N SER A 252 13.16 -7.15 17.67
CA SER A 252 13.62 -8.53 17.43
C SER A 252 13.75 -8.87 15.95
N ASN A 253 13.09 -8.12 15.05
CA ASN A 253 13.07 -8.39 13.62
C ASN A 253 13.07 -7.08 12.80
N PRO A 254 14.21 -6.38 12.68
CA PRO A 254 14.27 -5.07 12.01
C PRO A 254 13.74 -5.05 10.57
N TRP A 255 13.93 -6.14 9.83
CA TRP A 255 13.44 -6.27 8.44
C TRP A 255 11.92 -6.10 8.32
N ARG A 256 11.17 -6.33 9.39
CA ARG A 256 9.72 -6.10 9.42
C ARG A 256 9.35 -4.65 9.16
N TYR A 257 10.28 -3.71 9.31
CA TYR A 257 10.08 -2.32 8.92
C TYR A 257 9.71 -2.21 7.43
N ARG A 258 10.42 -2.93 6.54
CA ARG A 258 10.11 -3.00 5.11
C ARG A 258 8.72 -3.60 4.91
N GLN A 259 8.45 -4.73 5.54
CA GLN A 259 7.15 -5.42 5.49
C GLN A 259 5.97 -4.54 5.91
N LEU A 260 6.08 -3.77 7.00
CA LEU A 260 4.99 -2.88 7.44
C LEU A 260 4.68 -1.79 6.39
N HIS A 261 5.71 -1.31 5.68
CA HIS A 261 5.51 -0.40 4.54
C HIS A 261 4.94 -1.13 3.32
N TRP A 262 5.32 -2.38 3.07
CA TRP A 262 4.70 -3.19 2.01
C TRP A 262 3.21 -3.40 2.26
N GLU A 263 2.81 -3.73 3.49
CA GLU A 263 1.40 -3.86 3.88
C GLU A 263 0.64 -2.54 3.65
N SER A 264 1.25 -1.42 4.07
CA SER A 264 0.67 -0.08 3.88
C SER A 264 0.52 0.29 2.40
N GLY A 265 1.51 -0.06 1.57
CA GLY A 265 1.45 0.14 0.13
C GLY A 265 0.38 -0.73 -0.53
N LEU A 266 0.25 -2.00 -0.11
CA LEU A 266 -0.80 -2.91 -0.59
C LEU A 266 -2.19 -2.35 -0.28
N MET A 267 -2.42 -1.87 0.94
CA MET A 267 -3.66 -1.17 1.31
C MET A 267 -3.88 0.08 0.46
N GLY A 268 -2.83 0.85 0.19
CA GLY A 268 -2.88 2.01 -0.69
C GLY A 268 -3.31 1.65 -2.12
N GLN A 269 -2.84 0.52 -2.65
CA GLN A 269 -3.22 0.04 -3.98
C GLN A 269 -4.67 -0.43 -4.04
N ILE A 270 -5.15 -1.11 -2.99
CA ILE A 270 -6.58 -1.43 -2.84
C ILE A 270 -7.40 -0.15 -2.90
N LEU A 271 -7.04 0.86 -2.08
CA LEU A 271 -7.73 2.15 -2.07
C LEU A 271 -7.69 2.86 -3.42
N TYR A 272 -6.58 2.80 -4.15
CA TYR A 272 -6.50 3.37 -5.50
C TYR A 272 -7.53 2.77 -6.45
N LEU A 273 -7.62 1.43 -6.51
CA LEU A 273 -8.51 0.76 -7.47
C LEU A 273 -9.98 0.83 -7.05
N GLU A 274 -10.27 0.67 -5.76
CA GLU A 274 -11.65 0.79 -5.26
C GLU A 274 -12.18 2.23 -5.40
N ALA A 275 -11.32 3.25 -5.27
CA ALA A 275 -11.69 4.63 -5.59
C ALA A 275 -12.05 4.81 -7.07
N GLU A 276 -11.21 4.31 -7.99
CA GLU A 276 -11.48 4.41 -9.44
C GLU A 276 -12.75 3.64 -9.82
N ALA A 277 -12.97 2.45 -9.26
CA ALA A 277 -14.20 1.66 -9.48
C ALA A 277 -15.47 2.40 -9.01
N ALA A 278 -15.36 3.24 -7.99
CA ALA A 278 -16.44 4.10 -7.50
C ALA A 278 -16.56 5.45 -8.25
N GLY A 279 -15.77 5.69 -9.31
CA GLY A 279 -15.75 6.97 -10.03
C GLY A 279 -15.14 8.14 -9.25
N LEU A 280 -14.31 7.81 -8.25
CA LEU A 280 -13.50 8.70 -7.43
C LEU A 280 -12.01 8.49 -7.74
N ARG A 281 -11.11 9.19 -7.05
CA ARG A 281 -9.67 8.91 -7.12
C ARG A 281 -9.02 9.01 -5.75
N GLY A 282 -8.00 8.17 -5.58
CA GLY A 282 -7.11 8.22 -4.44
C GLY A 282 -5.84 9.02 -4.72
N THR A 283 -5.13 9.42 -3.66
CA THR A 283 -3.69 9.70 -3.73
C THR A 283 -3.01 9.32 -2.43
N GLY A 284 -1.82 8.73 -2.56
CA GLY A 284 -0.89 8.57 -1.47
C GLY A 284 -0.32 9.91 -1.02
N ILE A 285 -0.06 10.03 0.28
CA ILE A 285 0.56 11.19 0.91
C ILE A 285 1.81 10.70 1.64
N GLY A 286 2.97 11.02 1.08
CA GLY A 286 4.28 10.65 1.63
C GLY A 286 4.84 11.65 2.64
N CYS A 287 4.34 12.90 2.66
CA CYS A 287 4.71 13.91 3.66
C CYS A 287 3.56 14.10 4.65
N PHE A 288 3.85 13.82 5.91
CA PHE A 288 2.93 14.03 7.02
C PHE A 288 3.72 14.37 8.30
N PHE A 289 3.03 14.87 9.32
CA PHE A 289 3.60 15.11 10.65
C PHE A 289 3.25 13.96 11.58
N ASP A 290 4.16 12.99 11.71
CA ASP A 290 4.01 11.77 12.52
C ASP A 290 3.63 12.07 13.97
N ASP A 291 4.43 12.90 14.65
CA ASP A 291 4.24 13.24 16.06
C ASP A 291 2.89 13.96 16.28
N THR A 292 2.55 14.91 15.39
CA THR A 292 1.25 15.61 15.46
C THR A 292 0.09 14.64 15.23
N PHE A 293 0.26 13.62 14.39
CA PHE A 293 -0.76 12.59 14.20
C PHE A 293 -0.91 11.72 15.46
N HIS A 294 0.18 11.35 16.12
CA HIS A 294 0.14 10.62 17.39
C HIS A 294 -0.52 11.44 18.50
N GLU A 295 -0.15 12.71 18.64
CA GLU A 295 -0.77 13.64 19.58
C GLU A 295 -2.28 13.77 19.34
N PHE A 296 -2.70 13.91 18.08
CA PHE A 296 -4.10 13.99 17.68
C PHE A 296 -4.91 12.75 18.12
N LEU A 297 -4.30 11.56 18.05
CA LEU A 297 -4.92 10.29 18.46
C LEU A 297 -4.78 10.02 19.97
N GLY A 298 -3.97 10.80 20.68
CA GLY A 298 -3.57 10.52 22.06
C GLY A 298 -2.71 9.25 22.19
N VAL A 299 -1.96 8.90 21.15
CA VAL A 299 -0.94 7.85 21.15
C VAL A 299 0.34 8.47 21.70
N SER A 300 0.85 7.95 22.82
CA SER A 300 2.03 8.50 23.50
C SER A 300 3.19 7.52 23.62
N ASN A 301 3.03 6.29 23.12
CA ASN A 301 4.07 5.27 23.12
C ASN A 301 4.55 4.96 21.70
N HIS A 302 5.70 4.31 21.59
CA HIS A 302 6.29 3.93 20.30
C HIS A 302 5.80 2.58 19.78
N GLU A 303 4.66 2.07 20.28
CA GLU A 303 4.13 0.78 19.86
C GLU A 303 3.48 0.84 18.49
N LEU A 304 2.80 1.95 18.18
CA LEU A 304 2.17 2.22 16.90
C LEU A 304 2.80 3.46 16.29
N GLN A 305 3.23 3.38 15.03
CA GLN A 305 3.88 4.49 14.33
C GLN A 305 3.17 4.79 13.01
N SER A 306 3.10 6.07 12.65
CA SER A 306 2.55 6.49 11.35
C SER A 306 3.51 6.05 10.27
N VAL A 307 3.02 5.38 9.22
CA VAL A 307 3.89 4.89 8.13
C VAL A 307 3.43 5.36 6.76
N TYR A 308 2.15 5.70 6.61
CA TYR A 308 1.61 6.15 5.33
C TYR A 308 0.30 6.90 5.50
N HIS A 309 0.09 7.97 4.73
CA HIS A 309 -1.18 8.68 4.67
C HIS A 309 -1.78 8.54 3.27
N PHE A 310 -3.10 8.59 3.18
CA PHE A 310 -3.82 8.44 1.92
C PHE A 310 -5.10 9.29 1.95
N THR A 311 -5.59 9.68 0.78
CA THR A 311 -6.84 10.43 0.68
C THR A 311 -7.63 10.06 -0.56
N VAL A 312 -8.97 10.12 -0.46
CA VAL A 312 -9.91 9.79 -1.55
C VAL A 312 -10.95 10.88 -1.68
N GLY A 313 -11.21 11.31 -2.91
CA GLY A 313 -12.22 12.30 -3.22
C GLY A 313 -12.63 12.31 -4.69
N LYS A 314 -13.56 13.20 -5.03
CA LYS A 314 -13.96 13.41 -6.42
C LYS A 314 -12.87 14.20 -7.15
N PRO A 315 -12.19 13.64 -8.17
CA PRO A 315 -11.10 14.33 -8.81
C PRO A 315 -11.59 15.53 -9.62
N LEU A 316 -10.84 16.63 -9.56
CA LEU A 316 -10.87 17.66 -10.60
C LEU A 316 -9.80 17.32 -11.64
N LEU A 317 -10.22 17.18 -12.89
CA LEU A 317 -9.31 16.83 -13.99
C LEU A 317 -8.52 18.06 -14.43
N ASP A 318 -7.20 17.93 -14.48
CA ASP A 318 -6.31 18.91 -15.07
C ASP A 318 -6.11 18.59 -16.55
N SER A 319 -6.69 19.41 -17.44
CA SER A 319 -6.64 19.21 -18.89
C SER A 319 -5.24 19.34 -19.49
N ARG A 320 -4.25 19.82 -18.72
CA ARG A 320 -2.84 19.89 -19.14
C ARG A 320 -2.14 18.54 -19.03
N ILE A 321 -2.70 17.58 -18.30
CA ILE A 321 -2.12 16.25 -18.10
C ILE A 321 -2.58 15.33 -19.24
N THR A 322 -1.62 14.74 -19.94
CA THR A 322 -1.85 13.82 -21.06
C THR A 322 -2.61 12.56 -20.63
N THR A 323 -3.65 12.20 -21.40
CA THR A 323 -4.50 11.02 -21.16
C THR A 323 -4.31 9.92 -22.20
N LEU A 324 -3.12 9.84 -22.81
CA LEU A 324 -2.81 8.78 -23.76
C LEU A 324 -2.91 7.41 -23.07
N PRO A 325 -3.40 6.38 -23.80
CA PRO A 325 -3.47 5.03 -23.25
C PRO A 325 -2.06 4.53 -22.90
N PRO A 326 -1.92 3.77 -21.81
CA PRO A 326 -0.65 3.13 -21.50
C PRO A 326 -0.27 2.16 -22.63
N TYR A 327 1.03 2.07 -22.92
CA TYR A 327 1.58 1.14 -23.92
C TYR A 327 0.99 1.30 -25.34
N SER A 328 0.62 2.51 -25.74
CA SER A 328 0.05 2.79 -27.08
C SER A 328 0.89 2.26 -28.24
N SER A 329 2.22 2.17 -28.07
CA SER A 329 3.16 1.62 -29.06
C SER A 329 3.11 0.09 -29.23
N LEU A 330 2.51 -0.65 -28.28
CA LEU A 330 2.33 -2.11 -28.40
C LEU A 330 1.10 -2.48 -29.24
N HIS A 331 0.19 -1.54 -29.48
CA HIS A 331 -1.03 -1.75 -30.25
C HIS A 331 -0.96 -1.19 -31.68
N SER A 332 0.15 -0.55 -32.06
CA SER A 332 0.35 0.00 -33.41
C SER A 332 0.83 -1.03 -34.46
N GLY A 333 0.78 -2.32 -34.13
CA GLY A 333 1.19 -3.43 -34.99
C GLY A 333 0.08 -4.42 -35.36
N GLU A 334 -1.18 -4.13 -35.02
CA GLU A 334 -2.36 -4.87 -35.47
C GLU A 334 -3.01 -4.26 -36.72
#